data_AF-A0A4Q5WVG0-F1
#
_entry.id   AF-A0A4Q5WVG0-F1
#
_cell.length_a   1.000
_cell.length_b   1.000
_cell.length_c   1.000
_cell.angle_alpha   90.00
_cell.angle_beta   90.00
_cell.angle_gamma   90.00
#
_symmetry.space_group_name_H-M   'P 1'
#
loop_
_entity.id
_entity.type
_entity.pdbx_description
1 polymer ?
#
loop_
_entity_poly.entity_id
_entity_poly.type
_entity_poly.pdbx_seq_one_letter_code
_entity_poly.pdbx_strand_id
1 'polypeptide(L)'
;MKIAILVIWALALETSALGQTYFDTRAKLGQAIDENSNELLPPYELGAVSYPVVQNLFRKFQNDGWVEFRYPQNGCQYRAHAMARMLLENGIKSNKIWSFKPSLLNGTNNSDLLIGDPNFPEAKVQWAYHVAPVVVVDIPGKGIDSVVLDPSMFPEPVNYHVWLKALSNEDQFFTFVHPKYVQYETNGQNQLTGKWFSESRSMDMRWISTSLCQGKIFYLYIENEVKPIQARIQSITAQLSQGGSSMTQKQKDGLAFDKKQLTKLYDDRKALATNSANFGKLPAAYQSMLVECQESLMECIYFYWDNIEKNGVLQRCK
;
A
#
# COMPACT_ATOMS: atom_id res chain seq x y z
N MET A 1 4.51 42.33 5.32
CA MET A 1 3.36 41.84 6.12
C MET A 1 2.93 40.51 5.51
N LYS A 2 3.43 39.38 6.04
CA LYS A 2 3.10 38.04 5.51
C LYS A 2 1.76 37.62 6.13
N ILE A 3 0.72 37.55 5.32
CA ILE A 3 -0.58 36.99 5.73
C ILE A 3 -0.35 35.48 5.81
N ALA A 4 -0.11 34.99 7.02
CA ALA A 4 -0.23 33.58 7.33
C ALA A 4 -1.72 33.23 7.22
N ILE A 5 -2.09 32.50 6.17
CA ILE A 5 -3.44 31.93 6.07
C ILE A 5 -3.47 30.76 7.04
N LEU A 6 -3.94 31.07 8.25
CA LEU A 6 -4.41 30.12 9.24
C LEU A 6 -5.64 29.42 8.63
N VAL A 7 -5.46 28.21 8.10
CA VAL A 7 -6.59 27.30 7.87
C VAL A 7 -6.95 26.71 9.24
N ILE A 8 -7.83 27.42 9.94
CA ILE A 8 -8.31 27.08 11.27
C ILE A 8 -9.10 25.78 11.20
N TRP A 9 -8.64 24.81 11.97
CA TRP A 9 -9.37 23.65 12.49
C TRP A 9 -10.57 24.08 13.35
N ALA A 10 -11.66 24.53 12.72
CA ALA A 10 -12.91 24.77 13.43
C ALA A 10 -14.08 24.14 12.68
N LEU A 11 -14.78 23.25 13.38
CA LEU A 11 -15.99 22.52 13.01
C LEU A 11 -15.76 21.31 12.11
N ALA A 12 -15.26 20.23 12.72
CA ALA A 12 -15.69 18.89 12.36
C ALA A 12 -17.19 18.75 12.73
N LEU A 13 -18.06 19.39 11.94
CA LEU A 13 -19.39 18.84 11.72
C LEU A 13 -19.15 17.50 11.02
N GLU A 14 -19.76 16.42 11.51
CA GLU A 14 -19.74 15.12 10.85
C GLU A 14 -20.37 15.27 9.45
N THR A 15 -19.58 15.67 8.46
CA THR A 15 -20.02 15.76 7.07
C THR A 15 -20.05 14.36 6.49
N SER A 16 -21.12 13.61 6.80
CA SER A 16 -21.37 12.25 6.32
C SER A 16 -21.88 12.18 4.88
N ALA A 17 -21.71 13.25 4.08
CA ALA A 17 -22.35 13.39 2.78
C ALA A 17 -21.89 12.38 1.70
N LEU A 18 -20.89 11.53 1.99
CA LEU A 18 -20.37 10.49 1.08
C LEU A 18 -20.15 9.13 1.78
N GLY A 19 -20.81 8.87 2.91
CA GLY A 19 -20.61 7.67 3.74
C GLY A 19 -19.29 7.65 4.54
N GLN A 20 -18.24 8.28 4.00
CA GLN A 20 -16.90 8.29 4.58
C GLN A 20 -16.85 9.19 5.81
N THR A 21 -16.39 8.65 6.95
CA THR A 21 -16.44 9.38 8.23
C THR A 21 -15.04 9.68 8.75
N TYR A 22 -14.70 10.96 8.86
CA TYR A 22 -13.50 11.38 9.58
C TYR A 22 -13.65 11.09 11.07
N PHE A 23 -12.58 10.65 11.73
CA PHE A 23 -12.53 10.60 13.19
C PHE A 23 -11.21 11.15 13.73
N ASP A 24 -11.30 11.84 14.87
CA ASP A 24 -10.16 12.11 15.72
C ASP A 24 -9.89 10.88 16.62
N THR A 25 -8.64 10.43 16.67
CA THR A 25 -8.26 9.20 17.39
C THR A 25 -8.62 9.29 18.87
N ARG A 26 -8.28 10.41 19.53
CA ARG A 26 -8.53 10.59 20.96
C ARG A 26 -10.02 10.70 21.25
N ALA A 27 -10.75 11.51 20.47
CA ALA A 27 -12.18 11.70 20.65
C ALA A 27 -12.95 10.38 20.45
N LYS A 28 -12.56 9.58 19.46
CA LYS A 28 -13.27 8.35 19.09
C LYS A 28 -12.93 7.16 19.99
N LEU A 29 -11.68 7.03 20.42
CA LEU A 29 -11.17 5.84 21.12
C LEU A 29 -10.88 6.12 22.61
N GLY A 30 -11.10 7.35 23.08
CA GLY A 30 -10.80 7.78 24.45
C GLY A 30 -9.32 8.00 24.74
N GLN A 31 -8.43 7.58 23.83
CA GLN A 31 -6.99 7.77 23.93
C GLN A 31 -6.34 7.88 22.55
N ALA A 32 -5.20 8.57 22.53
CA ALA A 32 -4.31 8.66 21.40
C ALA A 32 -2.89 8.70 21.96
N ILE A 33 -2.25 7.53 22.04
CA ILE A 33 -0.94 7.36 22.68
C ILE A 33 0.05 6.58 21.82
N ASP A 34 1.34 6.83 22.03
CA ASP A 34 2.41 6.07 21.40
C ASP A 34 2.81 4.81 22.18
N GLU A 35 3.82 4.10 21.69
CA GLU A 35 4.32 2.86 22.29
C GLU A 35 4.78 3.01 23.75
N ASN A 36 5.16 4.23 24.16
CA ASN A 36 5.65 4.58 25.49
C ASN A 36 4.55 5.26 26.34
N SER A 37 3.30 5.18 25.90
CA SER A 37 2.13 5.81 26.53
C SER A 37 2.18 7.34 26.55
N ASN A 38 3.04 7.97 25.74
CA ASN A 38 2.99 9.43 25.56
C ASN A 38 1.86 9.80 24.61
N GLU A 39 1.35 11.03 24.70
CA GLU A 39 0.41 11.56 23.71
C GLU A 39 0.99 11.48 22.29
N LEU A 40 0.14 11.14 21.32
CA LEU A 40 0.57 11.15 19.92
C LEU A 40 1.05 12.53 19.51
N LEU A 41 2.12 12.56 18.72
CA LEU A 41 2.45 13.78 18.01
C LEU A 41 1.27 14.17 17.12
N PRO A 42 0.85 15.44 17.12
CA PRO A 42 -0.17 15.89 16.18
C PRO A 42 0.34 15.70 14.76
N PRO A 43 -0.53 15.47 13.77
CA PRO A 43 -0.16 15.58 12.37
C PRO A 43 0.57 16.90 12.10
N TYR A 44 1.54 16.90 11.19
CA TYR A 44 2.21 18.14 10.80
C TYR A 44 1.20 19.15 10.28
N GLU A 45 1.41 20.43 10.62
CA GLU A 45 0.86 21.53 9.85
C GLU A 45 1.56 21.54 8.48
N LEU A 46 0.81 21.18 7.43
CA LEU A 46 1.34 21.03 6.08
C LEU A 46 1.26 22.35 5.32
N GLY A 47 2.43 22.87 4.91
CA GLY A 47 2.51 23.97 3.95
C GLY A 47 2.36 23.45 2.52
N ALA A 48 1.81 24.28 1.62
CA ALA A 48 1.66 23.92 0.22
C ALA A 48 3.02 23.77 -0.47
N VAL A 49 3.21 22.64 -1.16
CA VAL A 49 4.36 22.36 -2.02
C VAL A 49 3.95 22.41 -3.49
N SER A 50 4.85 22.82 -4.39
CA SER A 50 4.57 22.83 -5.83
C SER A 50 4.15 21.44 -6.35
N TYR A 51 3.00 21.33 -7.01
CA TYR A 51 2.50 20.06 -7.55
C TYR A 51 3.51 19.36 -8.48
N PRO A 52 4.18 20.04 -9.44
CA PRO A 52 5.26 19.45 -10.24
C PRO A 52 6.38 18.78 -9.43
N VAL A 53 6.75 19.33 -8.26
CA VAL A 53 7.77 18.73 -7.38
C VAL A 53 7.26 17.41 -6.80
N VAL A 54 6.03 17.40 -6.29
CA VAL A 54 5.40 16.19 -5.76
C VAL A 54 5.21 15.13 -6.85
N GLN A 55 4.81 15.54 -8.05
CA GLN A 55 4.63 14.64 -9.19
C GLN A 55 5.95 14.00 -9.66
N ASN A 56 7.05 14.77 -9.65
CA ASN A 56 8.39 14.23 -9.94
C ASN A 56 8.80 13.17 -8.92
N LEU A 57 8.58 13.43 -7.63
CA LEU A 57 8.91 12.47 -6.57
C LEU A 57 8.00 11.23 -6.61
N PHE A 58 6.73 11.41 -6.96
CA PHE A 58 5.81 10.29 -7.18
C PHE A 58 6.28 9.36 -8.30
N ARG A 59 6.70 9.92 -9.45
CA ARG A 59 7.31 9.14 -10.53
C ARG A 59 8.59 8.44 -10.09
N LYS A 60 9.37 9.06 -9.21
CA LYS A 60 10.56 8.43 -8.65
C LYS A 60 10.18 7.20 -7.82
N PHE A 61 9.14 7.28 -6.96
CA PHE A 61 8.63 6.11 -6.24
C PHE A 61 8.25 4.95 -7.16
N GLN A 62 7.57 5.27 -8.28
CA GLN A 62 7.16 4.26 -9.26
C GLN A 62 8.34 3.57 -9.96
N ASN A 63 9.46 4.27 -10.15
CA ASN A 63 10.55 3.82 -11.03
C ASN A 63 11.79 3.32 -10.28
N ASP A 64 11.99 3.68 -9.00
CA ASP A 64 13.21 3.33 -8.27
C ASP A 64 13.31 1.82 -7.92
N GLY A 65 12.21 1.06 -8.04
CA GLY A 65 12.22 -0.41 -7.88
C GLY A 65 12.52 -0.94 -6.47
N TRP A 66 12.77 -0.04 -5.51
CA TRP A 66 12.94 -0.35 -4.09
C TRP A 66 11.62 -0.82 -3.47
N VAL A 67 10.55 -0.04 -3.67
CA VAL A 67 9.23 -0.32 -3.10
C VAL A 67 8.37 -0.97 -4.17
N GLU A 68 7.96 -2.21 -3.95
CA GLU A 68 7.07 -2.90 -4.89
C GLU A 68 5.61 -2.49 -4.65
N PHE A 69 5.10 -1.61 -5.51
CA PHE A 69 3.71 -1.15 -5.46
C PHE A 69 2.75 -2.03 -6.25
N ARG A 70 3.25 -2.86 -7.17
CA ARG A 70 2.43 -3.77 -7.99
C ARG A 70 1.94 -4.98 -7.20
N TYR A 71 2.36 -5.15 -5.95
CA TYR A 71 1.83 -6.14 -5.02
C TYR A 71 1.01 -5.47 -3.89
N PRO A 72 -0.26 -5.11 -4.14
CA PRO A 72 -1.09 -4.40 -3.17
C PRO A 72 -1.58 -5.25 -1.98
N GLN A 73 -1.43 -6.57 -2.01
CA GLN A 73 -2.10 -7.50 -1.10
C GLN A 73 -1.72 -7.32 0.37
N ASN A 74 -0.52 -6.82 0.67
CA ASN A 74 -0.11 -6.51 2.04
C ASN A 74 0.99 -5.44 2.07
N GLY A 75 1.29 -4.89 3.26
CA GLY A 75 2.45 -4.03 3.52
C GLY A 75 2.23 -2.55 3.22
N CYS A 76 0.98 -2.10 3.06
CA CYS A 76 0.65 -0.71 2.77
C CYS A 76 1.26 0.28 3.78
N GLN A 77 1.25 -0.07 5.06
CA GLN A 77 1.83 0.74 6.14
C GLN A 77 3.35 0.92 6.01
N TYR A 78 4.06 -0.10 5.54
CA TYR A 78 5.50 -0.03 5.34
C TYR A 78 5.86 0.73 4.07
N ARG A 79 5.09 0.55 2.98
CA ARG A 79 5.21 1.36 1.76
C ARG A 79 4.94 2.83 2.04
N ALA A 80 3.86 3.12 2.77
CA ALA A 80 3.50 4.48 3.16
C ALA A 80 4.57 5.11 4.07
N HIS A 81 5.13 4.33 5.00
CA HIS A 81 6.21 4.83 5.84
C HIS A 81 7.48 5.12 5.03
N ALA A 82 7.90 4.21 4.13
CA ALA A 82 9.04 4.45 3.24
C ALA A 82 8.85 5.71 2.38
N MET A 83 7.67 5.89 1.77
CA MET A 83 7.38 7.10 1.00
C MET A 83 7.37 8.36 1.86
N ALA A 84 6.82 8.32 3.08
CA ALA A 84 6.81 9.45 4.00
C ALA A 84 8.23 9.88 4.42
N ARG A 85 9.15 8.92 4.61
CA ARG A 85 10.57 9.19 4.86
C ARG A 85 11.22 9.86 3.65
N MET A 86 11.04 9.30 2.46
CA MET A 86 11.58 9.89 1.22
C MET A 86 11.04 11.31 0.97
N LEU A 87 9.77 11.59 1.29
CA LEU A 87 9.23 12.96 1.24
C LEU A 87 10.00 13.88 2.17
N LEU A 88 10.16 13.48 3.43
CA LEU A 88 10.87 14.26 4.44
C LEU A 88 12.33 14.53 4.06
N GLU A 89 13.02 13.53 3.49
CA GLU A 89 14.39 13.66 2.94
C GLU A 89 14.49 14.68 1.82
N ASN A 90 13.40 14.90 1.07
CA ASN A 90 13.31 15.92 0.02
C ASN A 90 12.76 17.26 0.57
N GLY A 91 12.75 17.44 1.89
CA GLY A 91 12.26 18.65 2.56
C GLY A 91 10.74 18.81 2.54
N ILE A 92 9.99 17.77 2.19
CA ILE A 92 8.53 17.78 2.08
C ILE A 92 7.94 17.11 3.30
N LYS A 93 7.25 17.89 4.14
CA LYS A 93 6.45 17.32 5.23
C LYS A 93 5.21 16.64 4.64
N SER A 94 4.86 15.49 5.19
CA SER A 94 3.66 14.73 4.85
C SER A 94 2.99 14.23 6.12
N ASN A 95 1.68 14.01 6.10
CA ASN A 95 1.00 13.17 7.08
C ASN A 95 0.70 11.80 6.46
N LYS A 96 0.14 10.87 7.23
CA LYS A 96 -0.46 9.66 6.69
C LYS A 96 -1.97 9.75 6.82
N ILE A 97 -2.67 9.49 5.72
CA ILE A 97 -4.10 9.20 5.77
C ILE A 97 -4.28 7.70 5.98
N TRP A 98 -5.06 7.34 7.00
CA TRP A 98 -5.44 5.96 7.28
C TRP A 98 -6.93 5.82 7.05
N SER A 99 -7.34 4.80 6.29
CA SER A 99 -8.73 4.39 6.14
C SER A 99 -8.92 3.01 6.75
N PHE A 100 -10.03 2.80 7.44
CA PHE A 100 -10.35 1.59 8.18
C PHE A 100 -11.75 1.12 7.83
N LYS A 101 -11.92 -0.20 7.76
CA LYS A 101 -13.25 -0.79 7.71
C LYS A 101 -14.04 -0.48 9.00
N PRO A 102 -15.38 -0.46 8.94
CA PRO A 102 -16.18 0.02 10.06
C PRO A 102 -16.01 -0.80 11.34
N SER A 103 -15.87 -2.13 11.23
CA SER A 103 -15.72 -3.04 12.37
C SER A 103 -14.47 -2.80 13.23
N LEU A 104 -13.43 -2.14 12.70
CA LEU A 104 -12.25 -1.74 13.47
C LEU A 104 -12.56 -0.61 14.48
N LEU A 105 -13.65 0.13 14.29
CA LEU A 105 -14.06 1.24 15.15
C LEU A 105 -15.42 1.00 15.82
N ASN A 106 -15.71 -0.26 16.16
CA ASN A 106 -16.99 -0.69 16.74
C ASN A 106 -18.20 -0.50 15.81
N GLY A 107 -17.97 -0.34 14.49
CA GLY A 107 -19.03 -0.37 13.50
C GLY A 107 -19.67 -1.76 13.39
N THR A 108 -20.97 -1.79 13.09
CA THR A 108 -21.72 -3.05 12.90
C THR A 108 -21.48 -3.66 11.52
N ASN A 109 -21.05 -2.85 10.54
CA ASN A 109 -20.69 -3.32 9.21
C ASN A 109 -19.24 -3.87 9.21
N ASN A 110 -19.05 -5.08 8.68
CA ASN A 110 -17.74 -5.73 8.54
C ASN A 110 -17.25 -5.78 7.09
N SER A 111 -17.82 -4.97 6.20
CA SER A 111 -17.37 -4.85 4.81
C SER A 111 -15.93 -4.36 4.78
N ASP A 112 -15.06 -5.06 4.06
CA ASP A 112 -13.66 -4.66 3.87
C ASP A 112 -13.54 -3.48 2.88
N LEU A 113 -12.37 -2.87 2.84
CA LEU A 113 -11.97 -1.97 1.75
C LEU A 113 -11.63 -2.83 0.53
N LEU A 114 -12.08 -2.40 -0.66
CA LEU A 114 -11.96 -3.18 -1.89
C LEU A 114 -11.30 -2.37 -3.01
N ILE A 115 -10.28 -2.96 -3.64
CA ILE A 115 -9.72 -2.46 -4.90
C ILE A 115 -9.66 -3.58 -5.94
N GLY A 116 -9.58 -3.23 -7.22
CA GLY A 116 -9.24 -4.20 -8.27
C GLY A 116 -7.81 -4.71 -8.08
N ASP A 117 -7.59 -6.02 -8.22
CA ASP A 117 -6.24 -6.56 -8.17
C ASP A 117 -5.55 -6.37 -9.54
N PRO A 118 -4.45 -5.58 -9.62
CA PRO A 118 -3.76 -5.32 -10.88
C PRO A 118 -3.10 -6.57 -11.47
N ASN A 119 -2.82 -7.59 -10.65
CA ASN A 119 -2.22 -8.85 -11.10
C ASN A 119 -3.29 -9.89 -11.50
N PHE A 120 -4.49 -9.76 -10.95
CA PHE A 120 -5.60 -10.69 -11.17
C PHE A 120 -6.88 -9.89 -11.44
N PRO A 121 -7.10 -9.37 -12.66
CA PRO A 121 -8.19 -8.43 -12.97
C PRO A 121 -9.60 -8.91 -12.63
N GLU A 122 -9.80 -10.23 -12.56
CA GLU A 122 -11.04 -10.87 -12.14
C GLU A 122 -11.27 -10.87 -10.62
N ALA A 123 -10.26 -10.50 -9.84
CA ALA A 123 -10.24 -10.55 -8.39
C ALA A 123 -10.24 -9.14 -7.77
N LYS A 124 -10.56 -9.11 -6.48
CA LYS A 124 -10.46 -7.93 -5.63
C LYS A 124 -9.45 -8.18 -4.53
N VAL A 125 -8.70 -7.13 -4.18
CA VAL A 125 -7.92 -7.11 -2.94
C VAL A 125 -8.83 -6.61 -1.84
N GLN A 126 -8.82 -7.30 -0.71
CA GLN A 126 -9.63 -6.99 0.47
C GLN A 126 -8.71 -6.52 1.60
N TRP A 127 -9.03 -5.38 2.20
CA TRP A 127 -8.25 -4.84 3.31
C TRP A 127 -9.12 -4.46 4.49
N ALA A 128 -8.63 -4.74 5.69
CA ALA A 128 -9.21 -4.17 6.90
C ALA A 128 -8.88 -2.67 7.04
N TYR A 129 -7.75 -2.24 6.48
CA TYR A 129 -7.32 -0.85 6.46
C TYR A 129 -6.41 -0.59 5.27
N HIS A 130 -6.29 0.67 4.87
CA HIS A 130 -5.29 1.12 3.91
C HIS A 130 -4.70 2.45 4.32
N VAL A 131 -3.45 2.70 3.93
CA VAL A 131 -2.71 3.89 4.35
C VAL A 131 -1.78 4.36 3.25
N ALA A 132 -1.69 5.68 3.11
CA ALA A 132 -0.77 6.34 2.20
C ALA A 132 -0.34 7.72 2.76
N PRO A 133 0.80 8.27 2.31
CA PRO A 133 1.17 9.65 2.60
C PRO A 133 0.20 10.64 1.96
N VAL A 134 -0.05 11.74 2.67
CA VAL A 134 -0.79 12.90 2.18
C VAL A 134 0.05 14.15 2.32
N VAL A 135 0.01 15.00 1.29
CA VAL A 135 0.71 16.29 1.24
C VAL A 135 -0.26 17.38 0.78
N VAL A 136 0.00 18.63 1.18
CA VAL A 136 -0.71 19.79 0.66
C VAL A 136 0.09 20.34 -0.52
N VAL A 137 -0.57 20.57 -1.65
CA VAL A 137 0.05 21.02 -2.89
C VAL A 137 -0.61 22.27 -3.42
N ASP A 138 0.18 23.15 -4.03
CA ASP A 138 -0.31 24.22 -4.89
C ASP A 138 -0.35 23.70 -6.33
N ILE A 139 -1.57 23.57 -6.88
CA ILE A 139 -1.83 23.09 -8.22
C ILE A 139 -2.02 24.29 -9.15
N PRO A 140 -1.14 24.48 -10.16
CA PRO A 140 -1.22 25.61 -11.08
C PRO A 140 -2.62 25.77 -11.70
N GLY A 141 -3.24 26.93 -11.49
CA GLY A 141 -4.57 27.26 -12.00
C GLY A 141 -5.75 26.60 -11.28
N LYS A 142 -5.52 25.73 -10.28
CA LYS A 142 -6.58 25.09 -9.47
C LYS A 142 -6.52 25.45 -7.98
N GLY A 143 -5.37 25.97 -7.51
CA GLY A 143 -5.18 26.39 -6.12
C GLY A 143 -4.64 25.27 -5.23
N ILE A 144 -4.79 25.46 -3.92
CA ILE A 144 -4.24 24.56 -2.90
C ILE A 144 -5.17 23.35 -2.70
N ASP A 145 -4.61 22.15 -2.68
CA ASP A 145 -5.34 20.90 -2.44
C ASP A 145 -4.52 19.89 -1.62
N SER A 146 -5.19 18.91 -1.01
CA SER A 146 -4.56 17.80 -0.29
C SER A 146 -4.56 16.55 -1.18
N VAL A 147 -3.37 16.09 -1.55
CA VAL A 147 -3.19 14.93 -2.43
C VAL A 147 -2.53 13.76 -1.72
N VAL A 148 -3.01 12.56 -2.03
CA VAL A 148 -2.51 11.27 -1.56
C VAL A 148 -1.54 10.70 -2.58
N LEU A 149 -0.43 10.17 -2.08
CA LEU A 149 0.62 9.53 -2.88
C LEU A 149 0.53 8.02 -2.71
N ASP A 150 -0.19 7.35 -3.61
CA ASP A 150 -0.36 5.89 -3.58
C ASP A 150 -0.17 5.23 -4.95
N PRO A 151 1.08 4.88 -5.31
CA PRO A 151 1.36 4.19 -6.57
C PRO A 151 0.77 2.78 -6.67
N SER A 152 0.28 2.19 -5.56
CA SER A 152 -0.37 0.87 -5.59
C SER A 152 -1.81 0.93 -6.07
N MET A 153 -2.41 2.12 -6.08
CA MET A 153 -3.79 2.35 -6.52
C MET A 153 -3.88 3.31 -7.72
N PHE A 154 -2.96 4.26 -7.84
CA PHE A 154 -3.06 5.34 -8.82
C PHE A 154 -1.76 5.55 -9.59
N PRO A 155 -1.83 5.92 -10.88
CA PRO A 155 -0.65 6.26 -11.68
C PRO A 155 -0.13 7.68 -11.41
N GLU A 156 -0.85 8.50 -10.62
CA GLU A 156 -0.50 9.87 -10.29
C GLU A 156 -1.01 10.27 -8.88
N PRO A 157 -0.49 11.36 -8.27
CA PRO A 157 -1.06 11.93 -7.06
C PRO A 157 -2.52 12.34 -7.26
N VAL A 158 -3.41 11.92 -6.36
CA VAL A 158 -4.86 12.19 -6.44
C VAL A 158 -5.35 12.92 -5.19
N ASN A 159 -6.42 13.71 -5.31
CA ASN A 159 -7.10 14.29 -4.15
C ASN A 159 -7.52 13.18 -3.15
N TYR A 160 -7.41 13.45 -1.86
CA TYR A 160 -7.69 12.42 -0.84
C TYR A 160 -9.13 11.87 -0.87
N HIS A 161 -10.12 12.65 -1.29
CA HIS A 161 -11.49 12.15 -1.51
C HIS A 161 -11.57 11.15 -2.66
N VAL A 162 -10.79 11.36 -3.73
CA VAL A 162 -10.69 10.41 -4.85
C VAL A 162 -10.04 9.11 -4.37
N TRP A 163 -8.99 9.21 -3.55
CA TRP A 163 -8.36 8.05 -2.93
C TRP A 163 -9.32 7.27 -2.03
N LEU A 164 -10.03 7.96 -1.13
CA LEU A 164 -11.02 7.34 -0.25
C LEU A 164 -12.14 6.66 -1.06
N LYS A 165 -12.65 7.30 -2.12
CA LYS A 165 -13.70 6.71 -2.96
C LYS A 165 -13.24 5.43 -3.66
N ALA A 166 -11.97 5.34 -4.07
CA ALA A 166 -11.44 4.16 -4.74
C ALA A 166 -11.35 2.92 -3.84
N LEU A 167 -11.37 3.10 -2.51
CA LEU A 167 -11.42 2.00 -1.53
C LEU A 167 -12.79 1.28 -1.49
N SER A 168 -13.77 1.76 -2.26
CA SER A 168 -15.06 1.09 -2.52
C SER A 168 -15.80 0.61 -1.27
N ASN A 169 -15.68 1.37 -0.18
CA ASN A 169 -16.39 1.16 1.07
C ASN A 169 -16.96 2.50 1.51
N GLU A 170 -18.28 2.63 1.47
CA GLU A 170 -18.96 3.88 1.80
C GLU A 170 -18.90 4.13 3.30
N ASP A 171 -19.04 3.13 4.16
CA ASP A 171 -19.08 3.28 5.63
C ASP A 171 -17.70 3.42 6.30
N GLN A 172 -16.63 3.53 5.52
CA GLN A 172 -15.26 3.54 6.05
C GLN A 172 -14.99 4.74 6.97
N PHE A 173 -14.12 4.53 7.94
CA PHE A 173 -13.59 5.60 8.80
C PHE A 173 -12.20 5.99 8.36
N PHE A 174 -11.88 7.27 8.39
CA PHE A 174 -10.52 7.72 8.10
C PHE A 174 -10.01 8.75 9.10
N THR A 175 -8.68 8.82 9.24
CA THR A 175 -8.00 9.79 10.10
C THR A 175 -6.65 10.17 9.53
N PHE A 176 -6.09 11.29 10.00
CA PHE A 176 -4.76 11.74 9.65
C PHE A 176 -3.82 11.57 10.84
N VAL A 177 -2.66 10.99 10.60
CA VAL A 177 -1.69 10.66 11.65
C VAL A 177 -0.31 11.18 11.27
N HIS A 178 0.44 11.64 12.26
CA HIS A 178 1.83 12.06 12.09
C HIS A 178 2.66 10.96 11.40
N PRO A 179 3.54 11.30 10.43
CA PRO A 179 4.20 10.31 9.59
C PRO A 179 5.17 9.39 10.33
N LYS A 180 5.57 9.71 11.56
CA LYS A 180 6.42 8.82 12.38
C LYS A 180 5.75 7.48 12.69
N TYR A 181 4.42 7.44 12.79
CA TYR A 181 3.69 6.23 13.20
C TYR A 181 3.56 5.28 12.02
N VAL A 182 3.94 4.02 12.23
CA VAL A 182 4.01 2.94 11.24
C VAL A 182 2.81 2.00 11.39
N GLN A 183 2.37 1.75 12.62
CA GLN A 183 1.36 0.74 12.91
C GLN A 183 0.47 1.17 14.08
N TYR A 184 -0.65 0.50 14.25
CA TYR A 184 -1.61 0.69 15.33
C TYR A 184 -1.82 -0.63 16.10
N GLU A 185 -2.32 -0.51 17.32
CA GLU A 185 -2.72 -1.66 18.14
C GLU A 185 -4.22 -1.96 18.00
N THR A 186 -4.54 -3.25 18.05
CA THR A 186 -5.92 -3.73 18.19
C THR A 186 -6.11 -4.54 19.46
N ASN A 187 -7.32 -4.51 20.02
CA ASN A 187 -7.71 -5.41 21.12
C ASN A 187 -8.00 -6.83 20.62
N GLY A 188 -8.39 -7.73 21.52
CA GLY A 188 -8.74 -9.13 21.20
C GLY A 188 -9.96 -9.29 20.28
N GLN A 189 -10.73 -8.22 20.05
CA GLN A 189 -11.87 -8.16 19.14
C GLN A 189 -11.49 -7.53 17.79
N ASN A 190 -10.20 -7.31 17.51
CA ASN A 190 -9.71 -6.61 16.31
C ASN A 190 -10.27 -5.19 16.17
N GLN A 191 -10.43 -4.46 17.26
CA GLN A 191 -10.84 -3.05 17.27
C GLN A 191 -9.64 -2.17 17.64
N LEU A 192 -9.55 -0.98 17.05
CA LEU A 192 -8.49 -0.02 17.35
C LEU A 192 -8.50 0.36 18.83
N THR A 193 -7.33 0.34 19.47
CA THR A 193 -7.20 0.76 20.88
C THR A 193 -6.88 2.24 21.03
N GLY A 194 -6.41 2.90 19.96
CA GLY A 194 -5.88 4.27 20.01
C GLY A 194 -4.39 4.35 20.34
N LYS A 195 -3.72 3.20 20.49
CA LYS A 195 -2.26 3.12 20.61
C LYS A 195 -1.59 2.94 19.24
N TRP A 196 -0.52 3.68 19.01
CA TRP A 196 0.25 3.65 17.76
C TRP A 196 1.73 3.36 18.02
N PHE A 197 2.40 2.76 17.03
CA PHE A 197 3.80 2.37 17.09
C PHE A 197 4.62 3.15 16.06
N SER A 198 5.73 3.76 16.49
CA SER A 198 6.72 4.38 15.60
C SER A 198 7.85 3.43 15.23
N GLU A 199 8.77 3.89 14.38
CA GLU A 199 9.97 3.15 13.96
C GLU A 199 11.00 2.91 15.09
N SER A 200 10.88 3.58 16.24
CA SER A 200 11.92 3.62 17.28
C SER A 200 12.19 2.29 17.99
N ARG A 201 11.38 1.26 17.72
CA ARG A 201 11.71 -0.12 18.07
C ARG A 201 12.74 -0.64 17.08
N SER A 202 13.93 -0.99 17.57
CA SER A 202 15.01 -1.67 16.83
C SER A 202 14.56 -2.96 16.10
N MET A 203 13.38 -3.48 16.41
CA MET A 203 12.76 -4.62 15.73
C MET A 203 12.01 -4.24 14.44
N ASP A 204 11.56 -2.99 14.27
CA ASP A 204 10.59 -2.60 13.23
C ASP A 204 11.23 -2.34 11.88
N MET A 205 12.52 -2.05 11.84
CA MET A 205 13.26 -1.95 10.59
C MET A 205 13.41 -3.28 9.87
N ARG A 206 13.55 -4.35 10.65
CA ARG A 206 13.51 -5.71 10.12
C ARG A 206 12.11 -6.01 9.57
N TRP A 207 11.04 -5.58 10.24
CA TRP A 207 9.68 -5.77 9.73
C TRP A 207 9.38 -4.95 8.47
N ILE A 208 9.79 -3.68 8.44
CA ILE A 208 9.70 -2.81 7.25
C ILE A 208 10.44 -3.48 6.09
N SER A 209 11.72 -3.84 6.28
CA SER A 209 12.50 -4.46 5.22
C SER A 209 11.94 -5.80 4.78
N THR A 210 11.56 -6.66 5.72
CA THR A 210 10.89 -7.94 5.43
C THR A 210 9.65 -7.72 4.57
N SER A 211 8.76 -6.80 4.95
CA SER A 211 7.50 -6.62 4.23
C SER A 211 7.71 -6.03 2.84
N LEU A 212 8.60 -5.04 2.69
CA LEU A 212 8.95 -4.48 1.38
C LEU A 212 9.55 -5.56 0.46
N CYS A 213 10.46 -6.38 0.98
CA CYS A 213 11.06 -7.49 0.26
C CYS A 213 10.05 -8.58 -0.11
N GLN A 214 9.17 -8.95 0.81
CA GLN A 214 8.12 -9.93 0.54
C GLN A 214 7.22 -9.46 -0.60
N GLY A 215 6.83 -8.19 -0.65
CA GLY A 215 6.05 -7.63 -1.76
C GLY A 215 6.74 -7.82 -3.10
N LYS A 216 8.05 -7.51 -3.17
CA LYS A 216 8.88 -7.71 -4.36
C LYS A 216 8.96 -9.19 -4.78
N ILE A 217 9.19 -10.08 -3.81
CA ILE A 217 9.32 -11.52 -4.06
C ILE A 217 8.01 -12.12 -4.54
N PHE A 218 6.87 -11.76 -3.93
CA PHE A 218 5.57 -12.21 -4.41
C PHE A 218 5.28 -11.69 -5.82
N TYR A 219 5.62 -10.43 -6.12
CA TYR A 219 5.47 -9.91 -7.47
C TYR A 219 6.32 -10.71 -8.48
N LEU A 220 7.58 -11.00 -8.17
CA LEU A 220 8.42 -11.86 -9.02
C LEU A 220 7.86 -13.26 -9.18
N TYR A 221 7.31 -13.85 -8.11
CA TYR A 221 6.62 -15.14 -8.18
C TYR A 221 5.41 -15.07 -9.13
N ILE A 222 4.60 -14.01 -9.06
CA ILE A 222 3.47 -13.80 -9.97
C ILE A 222 3.95 -13.73 -11.43
N GLU A 223 4.96 -12.91 -11.72
CA GLU A 223 5.50 -12.72 -13.07
C GLU A 223 6.10 -14.01 -13.64
N ASN A 224 6.86 -14.75 -12.83
CA ASN A 224 7.64 -15.90 -13.31
C ASN A 224 6.88 -17.23 -13.24
N GLU A 225 5.96 -17.38 -12.28
CA GLU A 225 5.32 -18.68 -12.00
C GLU A 225 3.83 -18.69 -12.32
N VAL A 226 3.15 -17.55 -12.26
CA VAL A 226 1.68 -17.49 -12.39
C VAL A 226 1.27 -17.05 -13.79
N LYS A 227 1.78 -15.90 -14.24
CA LYS A 227 1.44 -15.33 -15.56
C LYS A 227 1.76 -16.25 -16.75
N PRO A 228 2.88 -16.98 -16.78
CA PRO A 228 3.17 -17.89 -17.90
C PRO A 228 2.13 -19.02 -18.03
N ILE A 229 1.63 -19.53 -16.89
CA ILE A 229 0.57 -20.55 -16.89
C ILE A 229 -0.73 -19.96 -17.42
N GLN A 230 -1.09 -18.76 -16.96
CA GLN A 230 -2.28 -18.05 -17.43
C GLN A 230 -2.23 -17.84 -18.95
N ALA A 231 -1.10 -17.35 -19.48
CA ALA A 231 -0.88 -17.15 -20.90
C ALA A 231 -1.01 -18.48 -21.69
N ARG A 232 -0.51 -19.58 -21.14
CA ARG A 232 -0.65 -20.91 -21.75
C ARG A 232 -2.12 -21.37 -21.78
N ILE A 233 -2.87 -21.18 -20.70
CA ILE A 233 -4.32 -21.50 -20.65
C ILE A 233 -5.08 -20.69 -21.71
N GLN A 234 -4.78 -19.40 -21.85
CA GLN A 234 -5.40 -18.53 -22.85
C GLN A 234 -5.06 -19.00 -24.28
N SER A 235 -3.81 -19.35 -24.55
CA SER A 235 -3.39 -19.89 -25.85
C SER A 235 -4.11 -21.20 -26.19
N ILE A 236 -4.21 -22.15 -25.25
CA ILE A 236 -4.95 -23.40 -25.47
C ILE A 236 -6.44 -23.11 -25.72
N THR A 237 -7.02 -22.16 -24.98
CA THR A 237 -8.42 -21.76 -25.17
C THR A 237 -8.66 -21.19 -26.57
N ALA A 238 -7.75 -20.36 -27.07
CA ALA A 238 -7.80 -19.82 -28.43
C ALA A 238 -7.64 -20.93 -29.49
N GLN A 239 -6.74 -21.90 -29.27
CA GLN A 239 -6.57 -23.04 -30.19
C GLN A 239 -7.84 -23.88 -30.27
N LEU A 240 -8.47 -24.18 -29.13
CA LEU A 240 -9.72 -24.95 -29.07
C LEU A 240 -10.90 -24.21 -29.73
N SER A 241 -10.94 -22.87 -29.66
CA SER A 241 -12.02 -22.09 -30.30
C SER A 241 -11.79 -21.83 -31.79
N GLN A 242 -10.55 -21.58 -32.23
CA GLN A 242 -10.23 -21.19 -33.61
C GLN A 242 -9.82 -22.37 -34.50
N GLY A 243 -9.17 -23.40 -33.95
CA GLY A 243 -8.66 -24.56 -34.69
C GLY A 243 -9.65 -25.73 -34.78
N GLY A 244 -10.92 -25.52 -34.41
CA GLY A 244 -11.93 -26.58 -34.30
C GLY A 244 -12.13 -27.40 -35.58
N SER A 245 -11.88 -26.82 -36.75
CA SER A 245 -12.09 -27.46 -38.06
C SER A 245 -10.89 -28.27 -38.55
N SER A 246 -9.66 -27.96 -38.09
CA SER A 246 -8.42 -28.58 -38.57
C SER A 246 -7.79 -29.57 -37.58
N MET A 247 -8.25 -29.61 -36.33
CA MET A 247 -7.77 -30.53 -35.31
C MET A 247 -8.57 -31.83 -35.25
N THR A 248 -7.85 -32.95 -35.17
CA THR A 248 -8.43 -34.26 -34.83
C THR A 248 -9.03 -34.24 -33.42
N GLN A 249 -10.00 -35.12 -33.15
CA GLN A 249 -10.59 -35.24 -31.81
C GLN A 249 -9.54 -35.53 -30.74
N LYS A 250 -8.58 -36.42 -31.03
CA LYS A 250 -7.46 -36.74 -30.11
C LYS A 250 -6.63 -35.50 -29.74
N GLN A 251 -6.39 -34.58 -30.68
CA GLN A 251 -5.68 -33.33 -30.41
C GLN A 251 -6.52 -32.40 -29.52
N LYS A 252 -7.83 -32.30 -29.78
CA LYS A 252 -8.74 -31.53 -28.92
C LYS A 252 -8.77 -32.08 -27.50
N ASP A 253 -8.86 -33.39 -27.35
CA ASP A 253 -8.89 -34.06 -26.04
C ASP A 253 -7.58 -33.85 -25.27
N GLY A 254 -6.43 -33.94 -25.95
CA GLY A 254 -5.13 -33.66 -25.36
C GLY A 254 -5.01 -32.22 -24.86
N LEU A 255 -5.39 -31.24 -25.70
CA LEU A 255 -5.40 -29.82 -25.31
C LEU A 255 -6.38 -29.54 -24.15
N ALA A 256 -7.55 -30.16 -24.15
CA ALA A 256 -8.52 -30.02 -23.07
C ALA A 256 -7.99 -30.59 -21.74
N PHE A 257 -7.31 -31.73 -21.79
CA PHE A 257 -6.63 -32.31 -20.63
C PHE A 257 -5.51 -31.40 -20.11
N ASP A 258 -4.64 -30.91 -20.98
CA ASP A 258 -3.55 -29.99 -20.62
C ASP A 258 -4.10 -28.72 -19.98
N LYS A 259 -5.13 -28.12 -20.59
CA LYS A 259 -5.81 -26.95 -20.05
C LYS A 259 -6.31 -27.20 -18.63
N LYS A 260 -6.95 -28.35 -18.38
CA LYS A 260 -7.45 -28.72 -17.05
C LYS A 260 -6.32 -28.81 -16.01
N GLN A 261 -5.20 -29.44 -16.36
CA GLN A 261 -4.04 -29.54 -15.46
C GLN A 261 -3.44 -28.16 -15.16
N LEU A 262 -3.28 -27.33 -16.19
CA LEU A 262 -2.75 -25.98 -16.04
C LEU A 262 -3.67 -25.07 -15.24
N THR A 263 -4.99 -25.16 -15.41
CA THR A 263 -5.97 -24.40 -14.62
C THR A 263 -5.83 -24.74 -13.14
N LYS A 264 -5.74 -26.03 -12.79
CA LYS A 264 -5.51 -26.42 -11.39
C LYS A 264 -4.20 -25.83 -10.84
N LEU A 265 -3.10 -25.94 -11.61
CA LEU A 265 -1.81 -25.39 -11.20
C LEU A 265 -1.85 -23.86 -11.06
N TYR A 266 -2.55 -23.16 -11.96
CA TYR A 266 -2.78 -21.72 -11.88
C TYR A 266 -3.51 -21.35 -10.59
N ASP A 267 -4.60 -22.03 -10.27
CA ASP A 267 -5.40 -21.76 -9.07
C ASP A 267 -4.58 -21.98 -7.79
N ASP A 268 -3.81 -23.07 -7.73
CA ASP A 268 -2.91 -23.37 -6.60
C ASP A 268 -1.86 -22.27 -6.41
N ARG A 269 -1.20 -21.84 -7.49
CA ARG A 269 -0.16 -20.78 -7.43
C ARG A 269 -0.74 -19.41 -7.16
N LYS A 270 -1.90 -19.09 -7.74
CA LYS A 270 -2.63 -17.85 -7.46
C LYS A 270 -3.02 -17.77 -5.99
N ALA A 271 -3.52 -18.84 -5.40
CA ALA A 271 -3.88 -18.87 -3.97
C ALA A 271 -2.67 -18.67 -3.04
N LEU A 272 -1.48 -19.13 -3.45
CA LEU A 272 -0.23 -18.81 -2.75
C LEU A 272 0.10 -17.32 -2.88
N ALA A 273 0.00 -16.77 -4.10
CA ALA A 273 0.39 -15.41 -4.41
C ALA A 273 -0.55 -14.33 -3.84
N THR A 274 -1.83 -14.62 -3.61
CA THR A 274 -2.79 -13.60 -3.15
C THR A 274 -2.87 -13.47 -1.63
N ASN A 275 -2.13 -14.28 -0.87
CA ASN A 275 -2.12 -14.23 0.58
C ASN A 275 -0.69 -14.24 1.11
N SER A 276 -0.23 -13.08 1.60
CA SER A 276 1.13 -12.93 2.11
C SER A 276 1.48 -13.84 3.29
N ALA A 277 0.49 -14.33 4.04
CA ALA A 277 0.74 -15.31 5.11
C ALA A 277 1.26 -16.66 4.56
N ASN A 278 1.11 -16.90 3.26
CA ASN A 278 1.65 -18.07 2.57
C ASN A 278 3.12 -17.89 2.13
N PHE A 279 3.84 -16.84 2.56
CA PHE A 279 5.23 -16.63 2.13
C PHE A 279 6.13 -17.87 2.38
N GLY A 280 6.00 -18.50 3.55
CA GLY A 280 6.76 -19.72 3.88
C GLY A 280 6.39 -20.96 3.05
N LYS A 281 5.38 -20.86 2.18
CA LYS A 281 4.95 -21.91 1.24
C LYS A 281 5.43 -21.65 -0.18
N LEU A 282 6.07 -20.51 -0.47
CA LEU A 282 6.69 -20.26 -1.76
C LEU A 282 7.82 -21.27 -2.02
N PRO A 283 8.20 -21.53 -3.28
CA PRO A 283 9.37 -22.37 -3.56
C PRO A 283 10.62 -21.83 -2.87
N ALA A 284 11.52 -22.72 -2.45
CA ALA A 284 12.71 -22.37 -1.66
C ALA A 284 13.55 -21.25 -2.30
N ALA A 285 13.67 -21.23 -3.63
CA ALA A 285 14.34 -20.16 -4.36
C ALA A 285 13.82 -18.76 -4.02
N TYR A 286 12.49 -18.58 -3.93
CA TYR A 286 11.87 -17.30 -3.57
C TYR A 286 12.03 -16.98 -2.07
N GLN A 287 12.03 -18.00 -1.22
CA GLN A 287 12.26 -17.80 0.22
C GLN A 287 13.70 -17.33 0.48
N SER A 288 14.68 -17.89 -0.22
CA SER A 288 16.10 -17.51 -0.11
C SER A 288 16.34 -16.06 -0.53
N MET A 289 15.60 -15.55 -1.52
CA MET A 289 15.67 -14.14 -1.95
C MET A 289 15.34 -13.15 -0.82
N LEU A 290 14.63 -13.58 0.23
CA LEU A 290 14.31 -12.70 1.35
C LEU A 290 15.58 -12.22 2.07
N VAL A 291 16.54 -13.11 2.29
CA VAL A 291 17.78 -12.77 3.00
C VAL A 291 18.59 -11.77 2.17
N GLU A 292 18.81 -12.07 0.89
CA GLU A 292 19.55 -11.19 -0.02
C GLU A 292 18.88 -9.80 -0.16
N CYS A 293 17.55 -9.79 -0.27
CA CYS A 293 16.80 -8.54 -0.33
C CYS A 293 16.89 -7.76 0.98
N GLN A 294 16.76 -8.44 2.13
CA GLN A 294 16.89 -7.81 3.45
C GLN A 294 18.30 -7.23 3.64
N GLU A 295 19.35 -7.95 3.30
CA GLU A 295 20.73 -7.46 3.42
C GLU A 295 20.94 -6.22 2.55
N SER A 296 20.57 -6.29 1.26
CA SER A 296 20.66 -5.15 0.34
C SER A 296 19.85 -3.95 0.84
N LEU A 297 18.65 -4.21 1.34
CA LEU A 297 17.74 -3.19 1.83
C LEU A 297 18.24 -2.59 3.15
N MET A 298 18.75 -3.39 4.07
CA MET A 298 19.30 -2.92 5.34
C MET A 298 20.61 -2.17 5.16
N GLU A 299 21.48 -2.57 4.22
CA GLU A 299 22.66 -1.79 3.85
C GLU A 299 22.25 -0.41 3.30
N CYS A 300 21.27 -0.39 2.39
CA CYS A 300 20.70 0.84 1.88
C CYS A 300 20.05 1.68 2.96
N ILE A 301 19.22 1.07 3.79
CA ILE A 301 18.48 1.72 4.85
C ILE A 301 19.44 2.27 5.92
N TYR A 302 20.40 1.49 6.44
CA TYR A 302 21.34 1.98 7.44
C TYR A 302 22.26 3.05 6.86
N PHE A 303 22.79 2.85 5.66
CA PHE A 303 23.66 3.84 5.03
C PHE A 303 22.91 5.14 4.70
N TYR A 304 21.61 5.08 4.41
CA TYR A 304 20.78 6.26 4.18
C TYR A 304 20.32 6.88 5.49
N TRP A 305 19.76 6.10 6.41
CA TRP A 305 19.10 6.58 7.62
C TRP A 305 20.05 7.20 8.63
N ASP A 306 21.30 6.73 8.72
CA ASP A 306 22.32 7.35 9.59
C ASP A 306 22.87 8.67 9.00
N ASN A 307 22.68 8.89 7.70
CA ASN A 307 23.14 10.09 6.97
C ASN A 307 22.04 11.14 6.74
N ILE A 308 20.77 10.88 7.08
CA ILE A 308 19.68 11.87 7.00
C ILE A 308 19.92 13.03 7.96
N GLU A 309 20.59 12.80 9.10
CA GLU A 309 21.06 13.89 9.97
C GLU A 309 22.30 14.62 9.42
N LYS A 310 22.92 14.14 8.32
CA LYS A 310 24.24 14.61 7.84
C LYS A 310 24.31 15.04 6.37
N ASN A 311 23.17 15.31 5.72
CA ASN A 311 23.09 15.84 4.36
C ASN A 311 23.82 15.02 3.28
N GLY A 312 23.03 14.17 2.60
CA GLY A 312 23.23 13.86 1.19
C GLY A 312 23.99 12.59 0.88
N VAL A 313 23.27 11.48 0.63
CA VAL A 313 23.76 10.42 -0.26
C VAL A 313 22.60 9.75 -0.99
N LEU A 314 22.61 9.78 -2.33
CA LEU A 314 21.66 9.07 -3.18
C LEU A 314 22.35 8.60 -4.46
N GLN A 315 23.31 7.66 -4.35
CA GLN A 315 23.88 6.98 -5.54
C GLN A 315 24.19 5.49 -5.40
N ARG A 316 24.16 4.88 -4.20
CA ARG A 316 24.59 3.47 -4.04
C ARG A 316 23.49 2.40 -4.06
N CYS A 317 22.22 2.77 -4.09
CA CYS A 317 21.09 1.81 -3.99
C CYS A 317 20.41 1.51 -5.33
N LYS A 318 21.09 1.80 -6.44
CA LYS A 318 20.62 1.50 -7.79
C LYS A 318 21.16 0.16 -8.25
#